data_AF-A0A409VVB0-F1
#
_entry.id   AF-A0A409VVB0-F1
#
_cell.length_a   1.000
_cell.length_b   1.000
_cell.length_c   1.000
_cell.angle_alpha   90.00
_cell.angle_beta   90.00
_cell.angle_gamma   90.00
#
_symmetry.space_group_name_H-M   'P 1'
#
loop_
_entity.id
_entity.type
_entity.pdbx_description
1 polymer ?
#
loop_
_entity_poly.entity_id
_entity_poly.type
_entity_poly.pdbx_seq_one_letter_code
_entity_poly.pdbx_strand_id
1 'polypeptide(L)'
;MPYLLRFTGDVSVKPASQLRKPNVRILIMGPTGAGKSTFIEAMTGTGKKLDIAKDSLEGATQEVNAYELLNVSAVNEFDTQGDEPLTIYLVDSPGFSDPKIPEVTIINKIKDWLQTQDLYDVDHILYLCPVHPERMGGNKRKTIKMLYSLLSKDTHKTITIVTTMWDNVSLLNKTLEKAEKTFSELENVIWKEIVEGGGKMVRFYNNQQSALDIIKSALLRDSQYAPFGTHTATTAPDTPTAVALYEELLGKIESSKLAIQTNRDERRNLISESMGSPNKSVENILLINIKEEERNLRNFHAALKSFDPPPKKCKMVPSQLIYENLRDLYREAEEDEKEMKTRLKASTRSEEKEITKHLVEARKRLVKSSAKIVEFGFPPRDCELQVVPYRVLSFKNALRHSGQRFRNMFVKAPVRRER
;
A
#
# COMPACT_ATOMS: atom_id res chain seq x y z
N MET A 1 6.95 -32.25 -5.55
CA MET A 1 6.90 -33.39 -4.62
C MET A 1 6.64 -32.86 -3.21
N PRO A 2 5.98 -33.63 -2.32
CA PRO A 2 5.84 -33.26 -0.91
C PRO A 2 7.19 -33.32 -0.18
N TYR A 3 7.41 -32.40 0.75
CA TYR A 3 8.57 -32.39 1.63
C TYR A 3 8.17 -32.65 3.08
N LEU A 4 9.00 -33.42 3.79
CA LEU A 4 8.93 -33.64 5.22
C LEU A 4 9.88 -32.70 5.95
N LEU A 5 9.52 -32.30 7.17
CA LEU A 5 10.43 -31.59 8.06
C LEU A 5 11.35 -32.57 8.76
N ARG A 6 12.66 -32.32 8.67
CA ARG A 6 13.69 -33.03 9.44
C ARG A 6 14.31 -32.08 10.44
N PHE A 7 14.31 -32.46 11.71
CA PHE A 7 14.84 -31.68 12.82
C PHE A 7 16.23 -32.19 13.23
N THR A 8 17.15 -31.28 13.52
CA THR A 8 18.52 -31.60 13.98
C THR A 8 18.84 -30.99 15.34
N GLY A 9 17.88 -30.33 15.99
CA GLY A 9 18.02 -29.66 17.28
C GLY A 9 16.89 -28.67 17.52
N ASP A 10 17.07 -27.79 18.50
CA ASP A 10 16.08 -26.76 18.84
C ASP A 10 15.91 -25.77 17.69
N VAL A 11 14.68 -25.67 17.18
CA VAL A 11 14.38 -24.77 16.06
C VAL A 11 14.56 -23.33 16.50
N SER A 12 15.22 -22.55 15.65
CA SER A 12 15.32 -21.11 15.79
C SER A 12 15.35 -20.46 14.42
N VAL A 13 15.42 -19.12 14.37
CA VAL A 13 15.45 -18.37 13.13
C VAL A 13 16.49 -17.27 13.22
N LYS A 14 17.11 -16.91 12.09
CA LYS A 14 18.04 -15.78 11.98
C LYS A 14 17.76 -14.95 10.72
N PRO A 15 18.01 -13.63 10.72
CA PRO A 15 17.99 -12.84 9.49
C PRO A 15 18.99 -13.39 8.47
N ALA A 16 18.61 -13.36 7.19
CA ALA A 16 19.44 -13.80 6.08
C ALA A 16 19.50 -12.73 4.98
N SER A 17 20.71 -12.26 4.67
CA SER A 17 20.94 -11.31 3.58
C SER A 17 21.01 -11.97 2.20
N GLN A 18 21.38 -13.25 2.16
CA GLN A 18 21.46 -14.07 0.95
C GLN A 18 20.89 -15.46 1.19
N LEU A 19 20.20 -16.00 0.19
CA LEU A 19 19.60 -17.33 0.24
C LEU A 19 20.57 -18.40 -0.27
N ARG A 20 20.92 -19.36 0.58
CA ARG A 20 21.79 -20.50 0.23
C ARG A 20 21.00 -21.54 -0.55
N LYS A 21 21.58 -22.10 -1.62
CA LYS A 21 20.99 -23.20 -2.39
C LYS A 21 21.55 -24.56 -1.88
N PRO A 22 20.78 -25.65 -1.89
CA PRO A 22 19.36 -25.71 -2.28
C PRO A 22 18.42 -25.24 -1.15
N ASN A 23 17.27 -24.64 -1.52
CA ASN A 23 16.33 -24.06 -0.55
C ASN A 23 14.87 -24.16 -0.96
N VAL A 24 14.00 -23.88 0.02
CA VAL A 24 12.57 -23.61 -0.14
C VAL A 24 12.22 -22.26 0.50
N ARG A 25 11.39 -21.49 -0.19
CA ARG A 25 11.06 -20.09 0.09
C ARG A 25 9.58 -19.96 0.36
N ILE A 26 9.23 -19.50 1.55
CA ILE A 26 7.85 -19.30 1.98
C ILE A 26 7.62 -17.80 2.15
N LEU A 27 6.85 -17.21 1.23
CA LEU A 27 6.48 -15.81 1.28
C LEU A 27 5.32 -15.59 2.27
N ILE A 28 5.51 -14.69 3.23
CA ILE A 28 4.50 -14.33 4.22
C ILE A 28 3.83 -13.04 3.76
N MET A 29 2.54 -13.14 3.44
CA MET A 29 1.69 -12.04 2.99
C MET A 29 0.54 -11.83 3.98
N GLY A 30 -0.14 -10.70 3.87
CA GLY A 30 -1.28 -10.38 4.71
C GLY A 30 -1.26 -8.93 5.16
N PRO A 31 -2.38 -8.41 5.67
CA PRO A 31 -2.49 -7.00 5.96
C PRO A 31 -1.54 -6.52 7.06
N THR A 32 -1.32 -5.20 7.14
CA THR A 32 -0.64 -4.59 8.29
C THR A 32 -1.36 -5.01 9.58
N GLY A 33 -0.59 -5.44 10.60
CA GLY A 33 -1.14 -5.96 11.85
C GLY A 33 -1.68 -7.41 11.81
N ALA A 34 -1.51 -8.15 10.71
CA ALA A 34 -1.99 -9.55 10.64
C ALA A 34 -1.18 -10.57 11.47
N GLY A 35 -0.05 -10.16 12.06
CA GLY A 35 0.84 -11.04 12.82
C GLY A 35 1.95 -11.72 12.01
N LYS A 36 2.38 -11.13 10.87
CA LYS A 36 3.49 -11.66 10.03
C LYS A 36 4.80 -11.78 10.80
N SER A 37 5.25 -10.68 11.39
CA SER A 37 6.46 -10.66 12.22
C SER A 37 6.33 -11.57 13.44
N THR A 38 5.16 -11.58 14.09
CA THR A 38 4.86 -12.47 15.22
C THR A 38 4.95 -13.95 14.83
N PHE A 39 4.52 -14.33 13.62
CA PHE A 39 4.67 -15.70 13.13
C PHE A 39 6.14 -16.11 12.97
N ILE A 40 6.99 -15.21 12.47
CA ILE A 40 8.43 -15.45 12.37
C ILE A 40 9.07 -15.52 13.76
N GLU A 41 8.71 -14.61 14.66
CA GLU A 41 9.19 -14.63 16.04
C GLU A 41 8.79 -15.90 16.77
N ALA A 42 7.61 -16.47 16.52
CA ALA A 42 7.23 -17.74 17.14
C ALA A 42 8.21 -18.88 16.79
N MET A 43 9.00 -18.76 15.70
CA MET A 43 10.01 -19.75 15.33
C MET A 43 11.27 -19.70 16.20
N THR A 44 11.52 -18.64 16.97
CA THR A 44 12.73 -18.52 17.81
C THR A 44 12.68 -19.37 19.08
N GLY A 45 11.50 -19.86 19.47
CA GLY A 45 11.26 -20.59 20.72
C GLY A 45 11.14 -19.66 21.94
N THR A 46 10.82 -20.24 23.10
CA THR A 46 10.39 -19.52 24.32
C THR A 46 11.48 -18.70 25.04
N GLY A 47 12.70 -18.59 24.51
CA GLY A 47 13.85 -17.96 25.19
C GLY A 47 14.61 -16.89 24.41
N LYS A 48 14.27 -16.63 23.13
CA LYS A 48 14.98 -15.65 22.29
C LYS A 48 13.98 -14.70 21.64
N LYS A 49 14.05 -13.40 21.96
CA LYS A 49 13.30 -12.37 21.24
C LYS A 49 14.24 -11.68 20.26
N LEU A 50 13.88 -11.75 18.98
CA LEU A 50 14.56 -10.97 17.94
C LEU A 50 13.98 -9.55 17.82
N ASP A 51 12.95 -9.21 18.62
CA ASP A 51 12.22 -7.93 18.65
C ASP A 51 11.71 -7.46 17.26
N ILE A 52 11.55 -8.40 16.32
CA ILE A 52 11.05 -8.19 14.95
C ILE A 52 9.65 -7.56 14.98
N ALA A 53 8.77 -8.02 15.88
CA ALA A 53 7.42 -7.49 15.99
C ALA A 53 7.39 -6.09 16.63
N LYS A 54 8.36 -5.73 17.47
CA LYS A 54 8.44 -4.38 18.06
C LYS A 54 8.90 -3.35 17.05
N ASP A 55 9.91 -3.67 16.25
CA ASP A 55 10.34 -2.81 15.14
C ASP A 55 9.22 -2.62 14.11
N SER A 56 8.31 -3.60 13.99
CA SER A 56 7.12 -3.53 13.13
C SER A 56 5.95 -2.68 13.68
N LEU A 57 5.91 -2.45 15.00
CA LEU A 57 4.87 -1.65 15.69
C LEU A 57 5.15 -0.15 15.58
N GLU A 58 6.42 0.25 15.49
CA GLU A 58 6.84 1.64 15.21
C GLU A 58 6.87 1.97 13.71
N GLY A 59 7.00 0.95 12.86
CA GLY A 59 6.82 1.09 11.41
C GLY A 59 6.49 -0.25 10.80
N ALA A 60 5.35 -0.35 10.10
CA ALA A 60 5.06 -1.51 9.24
C ALA A 60 6.32 -1.89 8.44
N THR A 61 6.68 -3.18 8.37
CA THR A 61 7.88 -3.64 7.64
C THR A 61 7.93 -2.93 6.28
N GLN A 62 8.92 -2.05 6.07
CA GLN A 62 8.97 -1.25 4.84
C GLN A 62 9.66 -2.02 3.71
N GLU A 63 10.52 -2.97 4.04
CA GLU A 63 11.33 -3.74 3.09
C GLU A 63 11.06 -5.24 3.19
N VAL A 64 11.44 -5.98 2.15
CA VAL A 64 11.34 -7.44 2.11
C VAL A 64 12.55 -8.03 2.82
N ASN A 65 12.32 -8.90 3.81
CA ASN A 65 13.38 -9.49 4.63
C ASN A 65 13.26 -11.01 4.62
N ALA A 66 14.39 -11.71 4.50
CA ALA A 66 14.42 -13.16 4.63
C ALA A 66 14.97 -13.61 5.97
N TYR A 67 14.45 -14.74 6.43
CA TYR A 67 14.79 -15.36 7.68
C TYR A 67 15.01 -16.85 7.48
N GLU A 68 16.19 -17.34 7.85
CA GLU A 68 16.57 -18.74 7.73
C GLU A 68 16.12 -19.50 8.98
N LEU A 69 15.39 -20.61 8.79
CA LEU A 69 15.13 -21.55 9.87
C LEU A 69 16.36 -22.42 10.13
N LEU A 70 16.76 -22.48 11.40
CA LEU A 70 17.88 -23.25 11.89
C LEU A 70 17.41 -24.54 12.53
N ASN A 71 18.24 -25.58 12.44
CA ASN A 71 17.99 -26.91 13.00
C ASN A 71 16.73 -27.62 12.47
N VAL A 72 16.22 -27.14 11.33
CA VAL A 72 15.14 -27.76 10.58
C VAL A 72 15.41 -27.60 9.08
N SER A 73 15.21 -28.67 8.33
CA SER A 73 15.37 -28.71 6.87
C SER A 73 14.19 -29.44 6.23
N ALA A 74 13.87 -29.10 4.99
CA ALA A 74 12.88 -29.84 4.21
C ALA A 74 13.57 -30.96 3.42
N VAL A 75 13.07 -32.19 3.52
CA VAL A 75 13.60 -33.36 2.80
C VAL A 75 12.50 -33.97 1.95
N ASN A 76 12.82 -34.41 0.74
CA ASN A 76 11.83 -34.99 -0.16
C ASN A 76 11.37 -36.34 0.40
N GLU A 77 10.05 -36.53 0.52
CA GLU A 77 9.45 -37.74 1.11
C GLU A 77 9.83 -39.02 0.36
N PHE A 78 10.06 -38.90 -0.95
CA PHE A 78 10.38 -40.01 -1.84
C PHE A 78 11.86 -40.05 -2.23
N ASP A 79 12.71 -39.31 -1.51
CA ASP A 79 14.14 -39.31 -1.77
C ASP A 79 14.73 -40.70 -1.51
N THR A 80 15.09 -41.36 -2.61
CA THR A 80 15.76 -42.66 -2.65
C THR A 80 17.21 -42.51 -3.08
N GLN A 81 17.66 -41.29 -3.40
CA GLN A 81 18.97 -41.01 -4.02
C GLN A 81 19.90 -40.13 -3.17
N GLY A 82 19.44 -39.63 -2.01
CA GLY A 82 20.25 -38.84 -1.10
C GLY A 82 20.31 -37.36 -1.50
N ASP A 83 19.18 -36.82 -1.96
CA ASP A 83 19.00 -35.40 -2.23
C ASP A 83 19.44 -34.55 -1.04
N GLU A 84 20.12 -33.44 -1.34
CA GLU A 84 20.52 -32.50 -0.31
C GLU A 84 19.29 -31.89 0.39
N PRO A 85 19.27 -31.87 1.73
CA PRO A 85 18.21 -31.24 2.51
C PRO A 85 18.08 -29.76 2.15
N LEU A 86 16.84 -29.31 1.91
CA LEU A 86 16.56 -27.93 1.56
C LEU A 86 16.55 -27.04 2.80
N THR A 87 17.26 -25.92 2.71
CA THR A 87 17.19 -24.85 3.72
C THR A 87 15.84 -24.13 3.61
N ILE A 88 15.15 -23.88 4.73
CA ILE A 88 13.85 -23.21 4.73
C ILE A 88 14.02 -21.72 5.02
N TYR A 89 13.53 -20.87 4.12
CA TYR A 89 13.50 -19.42 4.28
C TYR A 89 12.07 -18.90 4.42
N LEU A 90 11.83 -18.09 5.45
CA LEU A 90 10.63 -17.28 5.61
C LEU A 90 10.90 -15.88 5.07
N VAL A 91 10.13 -15.44 4.08
CA VAL A 91 10.27 -14.13 3.46
C VAL A 91 9.16 -13.23 3.99
N ASP A 92 9.50 -12.31 4.89
CA ASP A 92 8.58 -11.27 5.37
C ASP A 92 8.44 -10.18 4.32
N SER A 93 7.22 -9.71 4.14
CA SER A 93 6.90 -8.65 3.18
C SER A 93 6.16 -7.49 3.87
N PRO A 94 6.23 -6.28 3.31
CA PRO A 94 5.37 -5.18 3.75
C PRO A 94 3.89 -5.57 3.77
N GLY A 95 3.14 -5.01 4.73
CA GLY A 95 1.74 -5.33 4.90
C GLY A 95 0.86 -4.91 3.71
N PHE A 96 0.08 -5.84 3.18
CA PHE A 96 -0.97 -5.53 2.20
C PHE A 96 -2.06 -4.66 2.81
N SER A 97 -2.84 -3.94 2.01
CA SER A 97 -3.89 -3.05 2.52
C SER A 97 -3.41 -2.05 3.57
N ASP A 98 -2.14 -1.65 3.47
CA ASP A 98 -1.64 -0.48 4.18
C ASP A 98 -2.29 0.76 3.57
N PRO A 99 -2.88 1.67 4.38
CA PRO A 99 -3.47 2.90 3.86
C PRO A 99 -2.48 3.78 3.09
N LYS A 100 -1.18 3.68 3.39
CA LYS A 100 -0.13 4.58 2.90
C LYS A 100 0.70 4.00 1.75
N ILE A 101 0.59 2.69 1.49
CA ILE A 101 1.43 1.99 0.50
C ILE A 101 0.53 1.31 -0.54
N PRO A 102 0.64 1.67 -1.84
CA PRO A 102 -0.04 0.95 -2.92
C PRO A 102 0.39 -0.51 -3.01
N GLU A 103 -0.56 -1.40 -3.28
CA GLU A 103 -0.29 -2.83 -3.42
C GLU A 103 0.66 -3.13 -4.58
N VAL A 104 0.60 -2.37 -5.68
CA VAL A 104 1.56 -2.47 -6.79
C VAL A 104 2.99 -2.21 -6.32
N THR A 105 3.19 -1.33 -5.34
CA THR A 105 4.52 -1.03 -4.78
C THR A 105 5.04 -2.21 -3.95
N ILE A 106 4.17 -2.83 -3.14
CA ILE A 106 4.54 -4.01 -2.35
C ILE A 106 4.95 -5.16 -3.27
N ILE A 107 4.16 -5.41 -4.31
CA ILE A 107 4.44 -6.48 -5.28
C ILE A 107 5.76 -6.24 -6.01
N ASN A 108 6.02 -5.00 -6.46
CA ASN A 108 7.28 -4.67 -7.11
C ASN A 108 8.46 -4.83 -6.15
N LYS A 109 8.33 -4.44 -4.87
CA LYS A 109 9.38 -4.70 -3.87
C LYS A 109 9.72 -6.18 -3.72
N ILE A 110 8.72 -7.06 -3.73
CA ILE A 110 8.96 -8.52 -3.66
C ILE A 110 9.67 -9.01 -4.92
N LYS A 111 9.29 -8.53 -6.11
CA LYS A 111 9.96 -8.89 -7.37
C LYS A 111 11.41 -8.41 -7.42
N ASP A 112 11.63 -7.14 -7.08
CA ASP A 112 12.96 -6.54 -7.03
C ASP A 112 13.84 -7.31 -6.05
N TRP A 113 13.29 -7.66 -4.87
CA TRP A 113 13.97 -8.51 -3.90
C TRP A 113 14.33 -9.89 -4.47
N LEU A 114 13.40 -10.59 -5.13
CA LEU A 114 13.67 -11.88 -5.78
C LEU A 114 14.82 -11.77 -6.78
N GLN A 115 14.85 -10.71 -7.59
CA GLN A 115 15.93 -10.48 -8.54
C GLN A 115 17.29 -10.26 -7.84
N THR A 116 17.32 -9.53 -6.71
CA THR A 116 18.55 -9.36 -5.94
C THR A 116 19.10 -10.67 -5.37
N GLN A 117 18.25 -11.68 -5.22
CA GLN A 117 18.59 -13.01 -4.71
C GLN A 117 18.91 -14.01 -5.83
N ASP A 118 18.91 -13.59 -7.11
CA ASP A 118 19.00 -14.48 -8.27
C ASP A 118 17.93 -15.59 -8.25
N LEU A 119 16.70 -15.17 -7.96
CA LEU A 119 15.51 -16.01 -7.90
C LEU A 119 14.43 -15.49 -8.86
N TYR A 120 13.67 -16.43 -9.41
CA TYR A 120 12.52 -16.12 -10.26
C TYR A 120 11.20 -16.13 -9.49
N ASP A 121 11.15 -16.83 -8.35
CA ASP A 121 9.91 -17.12 -7.66
C ASP A 121 10.08 -17.49 -6.18
N VAL A 122 8.94 -17.75 -5.53
CA VAL A 122 8.82 -18.37 -4.19
C VAL A 122 8.03 -19.67 -4.31
N ASP A 123 8.23 -20.61 -3.39
CA ASP A 123 7.62 -21.95 -3.46
C ASP A 123 6.24 -22.01 -2.83
N HIS A 124 6.01 -21.22 -1.77
CA HIS A 124 4.76 -21.21 -1.01
C HIS A 124 4.38 -19.79 -0.56
N ILE A 125 3.08 -19.56 -0.38
CA ILE A 125 2.56 -18.34 0.26
C ILE A 125 1.82 -18.71 1.54
N LEU A 126 2.16 -18.04 2.64
CA LEU A 126 1.33 -17.97 3.84
C LEU A 126 0.63 -16.62 3.85
N TYR A 127 -0.69 -16.61 3.65
CA TYR A 127 -1.51 -15.40 3.76
C TYR A 127 -2.12 -15.32 5.16
N LEU A 128 -1.57 -14.46 6.00
CA LEU A 128 -2.02 -14.28 7.38
C LEU A 128 -3.19 -13.30 7.43
N CYS A 129 -4.24 -13.63 8.17
CA CYS A 129 -5.31 -12.71 8.47
C CYS A 129 -5.88 -12.92 9.88
N PRO A 130 -6.22 -11.86 10.64
CA PRO A 130 -6.83 -12.03 11.95
C PRO A 130 -8.16 -12.78 11.90
N VAL A 131 -8.39 -13.72 12.83
CA VAL A 131 -9.69 -14.40 13.03
C VAL A 131 -10.79 -13.43 13.46
N HIS A 132 -10.40 -12.25 13.93
CA HIS A 132 -11.28 -11.22 14.43
C HIS A 132 -11.27 -10.00 13.54
N PRO A 133 -12.36 -9.75 12.82
CA PRO A 133 -12.33 -8.69 11.85
C PRO A 133 -13.39 -7.65 12.22
N GLU A 134 -13.14 -6.92 13.31
CA GLU A 134 -13.89 -5.70 13.66
C GLU A 134 -13.70 -4.55 12.65
N ARG A 135 -13.06 -4.84 11.51
CA ARG A 135 -12.95 -3.97 10.34
C ARG A 135 -13.23 -4.74 9.04
N MET A 136 -14.24 -5.62 8.98
CA MET A 136 -14.76 -6.18 7.71
C MET A 136 -15.63 -5.19 6.94
N GLY A 137 -15.05 -4.05 6.55
CA GLY A 137 -15.67 -3.19 5.54
C GLY A 137 -15.55 -3.80 4.14
N GLY A 138 -16.33 -3.28 3.17
CA GLY A 138 -16.32 -3.71 1.76
C GLY A 138 -14.94 -3.74 1.08
N ASN A 139 -13.96 -3.02 1.64
CA ASN A 139 -12.57 -3.01 1.19
C ASN A 139 -11.90 -4.38 1.25
N LYS A 140 -12.26 -5.28 2.19
CA LYS A 140 -11.64 -6.62 2.27
C LYS A 140 -11.95 -7.51 1.06
N ARG A 141 -13.19 -7.48 0.54
CA ARG A 141 -13.56 -8.26 -0.65
C ARG A 141 -12.78 -7.79 -1.88
N LYS A 142 -12.53 -6.47 -1.99
CA LYS A 142 -11.66 -5.92 -3.05
C LYS A 142 -10.22 -6.37 -2.87
N THR A 143 -9.67 -6.30 -1.66
CA THR A 143 -8.32 -6.83 -1.37
C THR A 143 -8.17 -8.30 -1.73
N ILE A 144 -9.15 -9.11 -1.34
CA ILE A 144 -9.13 -10.56 -1.57
C ILE A 144 -9.29 -10.87 -3.07
N LYS A 145 -10.18 -10.17 -3.77
CA LYS A 145 -10.33 -10.29 -5.23
C LYS A 145 -9.04 -9.89 -5.97
N MET A 146 -8.36 -8.86 -5.50
CA MET A 146 -7.04 -8.48 -6.01
C MET A 146 -6.00 -9.56 -5.71
N LEU A 147 -6.00 -10.15 -4.51
CA LEU A 147 -5.12 -11.28 -4.19
C LEU A 147 -5.38 -12.46 -5.13
N TYR A 148 -6.64 -12.84 -5.35
CA TYR A 148 -7.00 -13.88 -6.32
C TYR A 148 -6.50 -13.55 -7.71
N SER A 149 -6.51 -12.28 -8.12
CA SER A 149 -5.97 -11.91 -9.43
C SER A 149 -4.44 -12.03 -9.51
N LEU A 150 -3.72 -12.02 -8.38
CA LEU A 150 -2.27 -12.24 -8.34
C LEU A 150 -1.89 -13.72 -8.37
N LEU A 151 -2.82 -14.59 -8.02
CA LEU A 151 -2.62 -16.01 -7.84
C LEU A 151 -3.25 -16.76 -9.02
N SER A 152 -2.50 -17.65 -9.68
CA SER A 152 -3.10 -18.51 -10.69
C SER A 152 -3.82 -19.68 -10.00
N LYS A 153 -4.89 -20.19 -10.62
CA LYS A 153 -5.64 -21.34 -10.08
C LYS A 153 -4.75 -22.56 -9.86
N ASP A 154 -3.76 -22.74 -10.73
CA ASP A 154 -2.81 -23.86 -10.66
C ASP A 154 -1.87 -23.79 -9.44
N THR A 155 -1.83 -22.64 -8.76
CA THR A 155 -1.00 -22.40 -7.57
C THR A 155 -1.77 -22.47 -6.26
N HIS A 156 -3.09 -22.71 -6.26
CA HIS A 156 -3.87 -22.74 -5.01
C HIS A 156 -3.31 -23.74 -3.98
N LYS A 157 -2.79 -24.88 -4.43
CA LYS A 157 -2.13 -25.89 -3.57
C LYS A 157 -0.91 -25.38 -2.80
N THR A 158 -0.21 -24.35 -3.29
CA THR A 158 0.97 -23.77 -2.63
C THR A 158 0.63 -22.62 -1.69
N ILE A 159 -0.66 -22.32 -1.53
CA ILE A 159 -1.16 -21.25 -0.67
C ILE A 159 -1.72 -21.84 0.63
N THR A 160 -1.38 -21.20 1.75
CA THR A 160 -1.97 -21.47 3.06
C THR A 160 -2.55 -20.19 3.62
N ILE A 161 -3.85 -20.17 3.89
CA ILE A 161 -4.49 -19.10 4.65
C ILE A 161 -4.29 -19.37 6.13
N VAL A 162 -3.64 -18.46 6.84
CA VAL A 162 -3.31 -18.60 8.26
C VAL A 162 -4.13 -17.61 9.07
N THR A 163 -5.06 -18.11 9.88
CA THR A 163 -5.82 -17.25 10.80
C THR A 163 -5.05 -17.01 12.09
N THR A 164 -4.94 -15.75 12.49
CA THR A 164 -4.12 -15.31 13.65
C THR A 164 -4.99 -14.71 14.75
N MET A 165 -4.39 -14.37 15.90
CA MET A 165 -5.02 -13.75 17.08
C MET A 165 -6.04 -14.63 17.82
N TRP A 166 -5.87 -15.96 17.74
CA TRP A 166 -6.70 -16.92 18.48
C TRP A 166 -6.48 -16.87 20.00
N ASP A 167 -5.29 -16.49 20.42
CA ASP A 167 -4.90 -16.22 21.81
C ASP A 167 -5.59 -14.97 22.39
N ASN A 168 -6.00 -14.03 21.53
CA ASN A 168 -6.64 -12.78 21.95
C ASN A 168 -8.17 -12.84 21.98
N VAL A 169 -8.79 -13.97 21.65
CA VAL A 169 -10.26 -14.11 21.55
C VAL A 169 -10.93 -13.73 22.87
N SER A 170 -10.47 -14.30 23.98
CA SER A 170 -10.99 -14.02 25.31
C SER A 170 -10.69 -12.60 25.78
N LEU A 171 -9.55 -12.03 25.37
CA LEU A 171 -9.10 -10.70 25.78
C LEU A 171 -9.89 -9.57 25.09
N LEU A 172 -10.39 -9.81 23.88
CA LEU A 172 -11.10 -8.82 23.08
C LEU A 172 -12.62 -8.81 23.34
N ASN A 173 -13.09 -9.38 24.45
CA ASN A 173 -14.52 -9.59 24.74
C ASN A 173 -15.27 -10.31 23.59
N LYS A 174 -14.55 -11.12 22.80
CA LYS A 174 -15.13 -11.93 21.73
C LYS A 174 -15.37 -13.33 22.25
N THR A 175 -16.51 -13.90 21.88
CA THR A 175 -16.77 -15.31 22.19
C THR A 175 -16.00 -16.18 21.21
N LEU A 176 -15.47 -17.31 21.70
CA LEU A 176 -14.87 -18.36 20.86
C LEU A 176 -15.81 -18.74 19.71
N GLU A 177 -17.11 -18.83 20.00
CA GLU A 177 -18.16 -19.10 19.00
C GLU A 177 -18.19 -18.08 17.86
N LYS A 178 -18.06 -16.77 18.14
CA LYS A 178 -17.97 -15.74 17.08
C LYS A 178 -16.70 -15.90 16.25
N ALA A 179 -15.58 -16.26 16.88
CA ALA A 179 -14.33 -16.53 16.19
C ALA A 179 -14.46 -17.72 15.25
N GLU A 180 -15.05 -18.82 15.72
CA GLU A 180 -15.28 -20.04 14.92
C GLU A 180 -16.27 -19.80 13.79
N LYS A 181 -17.35 -19.05 14.02
CA LYS A 181 -18.24 -18.61 12.95
C LYS A 181 -17.50 -17.81 11.89
N THR A 182 -16.64 -16.88 12.32
CA THR A 182 -15.83 -16.08 11.38
C THR A 182 -14.85 -16.95 10.61
N PHE A 183 -14.20 -17.91 11.26
CA PHE A 183 -13.32 -18.87 10.59
C PHE A 183 -14.08 -19.65 9.50
N SER A 184 -15.27 -20.16 9.84
CA SER A 184 -16.14 -20.86 8.88
C SER A 184 -16.58 -19.97 7.73
N GLU A 185 -16.94 -18.71 7.99
CA GLU A 185 -17.29 -17.75 6.93
C GLU A 185 -16.09 -17.44 6.02
N LEU A 186 -14.91 -17.25 6.61
CA LEU A 186 -13.67 -17.04 5.86
C LEU A 186 -13.36 -18.24 4.97
N GLU A 187 -13.47 -19.47 5.50
CA GLU A 187 -13.19 -20.71 4.76
C GLU A 187 -14.21 -20.94 3.64
N ASN A 188 -15.51 -20.87 3.95
CA ASN A 188 -16.58 -21.31 3.05
C ASN A 188 -17.10 -20.24 2.09
N VAL A 189 -16.74 -18.96 2.30
CA VAL A 189 -17.22 -17.86 1.45
C VAL A 189 -16.06 -17.10 0.84
N ILE A 190 -15.08 -16.70 1.65
CA ILE A 190 -14.03 -15.78 1.22
C ILE A 190 -12.87 -16.51 0.55
N TRP A 191 -12.42 -17.61 1.15
CA TRP A 191 -11.28 -18.42 0.72
C TRP A 191 -11.68 -19.72 0.02
N LYS A 192 -12.98 -19.89 -0.22
CA LYS A 192 -13.56 -21.09 -0.83
C LYS A 192 -12.81 -21.55 -2.07
N GLU A 193 -12.51 -20.64 -2.99
CA GLU A 193 -11.84 -20.98 -4.26
C GLU A 193 -10.39 -21.48 -4.05
N ILE A 194 -9.66 -20.90 -3.08
CA ILE A 194 -8.32 -21.40 -2.71
C ILE A 194 -8.42 -22.76 -2.03
N VAL A 195 -9.37 -22.95 -1.12
CA VAL A 195 -9.53 -24.21 -0.37
C VAL A 195 -9.98 -25.34 -1.31
N GLU A 196 -10.96 -25.11 -2.16
CA GLU A 196 -11.40 -26.09 -3.18
C GLU A 196 -10.32 -26.36 -4.23
N GLY A 197 -9.43 -25.39 -4.49
CA GLY A 197 -8.25 -25.55 -5.34
C GLY A 197 -7.08 -26.31 -4.70
N GLY A 198 -7.26 -26.89 -3.51
CA GLY A 198 -6.25 -27.68 -2.81
C GLY A 198 -5.33 -26.87 -1.87
N GLY A 199 -5.59 -25.57 -1.72
CA GLY A 199 -5.02 -24.77 -0.64
C GLY A 199 -5.59 -25.19 0.72
N LYS A 200 -5.02 -24.66 1.80
CA LYS A 200 -5.53 -24.93 3.16
C LYS A 200 -5.76 -23.66 3.94
N MET A 201 -6.73 -23.71 4.84
CA MET A 201 -6.92 -22.70 5.88
C MET A 201 -6.62 -23.32 7.25
N VAL A 202 -5.78 -22.66 8.03
CA VAL A 202 -5.23 -23.17 9.30
C VAL A 202 -5.25 -22.09 10.39
N ARG A 203 -5.11 -22.52 11.64
CA ARG A 203 -5.09 -21.64 12.82
C ARG A 203 -3.67 -21.51 13.34
N PHE A 204 -3.23 -20.27 13.58
CA PHE A 204 -1.98 -19.97 14.27
C PHE A 204 -2.27 -19.54 15.71
N TYR A 205 -1.75 -20.31 16.66
CA TYR A 205 -2.01 -20.14 18.09
C TYR A 205 -0.89 -19.38 18.80
N ASN A 206 -0.15 -18.56 18.05
CA ASN A 206 0.92 -17.70 18.57
C ASN A 206 2.00 -18.47 19.37
N ASN A 207 2.38 -19.66 18.90
CA ASN A 207 3.43 -20.48 19.50
C ASN A 207 4.21 -21.28 18.44
N GLN A 208 5.43 -21.69 18.79
CA GLN A 208 6.36 -22.36 17.89
C GLN A 208 5.78 -23.65 17.29
N GLN A 209 5.06 -24.45 18.09
CA GLN A 209 4.46 -25.69 17.63
C GLN A 209 3.46 -25.45 16.50
N SER A 210 2.50 -24.55 16.71
CA SER A 210 1.52 -24.20 15.69
C SER A 210 2.17 -23.61 14.43
N ALA A 211 3.26 -22.85 14.59
CA ALA A 211 3.99 -22.27 13.48
C ALA A 211 4.69 -23.35 12.63
N LEU A 212 5.34 -24.32 13.29
CA LEU A 212 5.97 -25.47 12.63
C LEU A 212 4.95 -26.38 11.94
N ASP A 213 3.78 -26.62 12.55
CA ASP A 213 2.70 -27.40 11.95
C ASP A 213 2.16 -26.74 10.67
N ILE A 214 2.11 -25.41 10.64
CA ILE A 214 1.73 -24.63 9.45
C ILE A 214 2.77 -24.80 8.35
N ILE A 215 4.07 -24.69 8.66
CA ILE A 215 5.15 -24.92 7.69
C ILE A 215 5.09 -26.34 7.15
N LYS A 216 4.98 -27.34 8.03
CA LYS A 216 4.86 -28.75 7.65
C LYS A 216 3.69 -28.96 6.70
N SER A 217 2.52 -28.41 7.03
CA SER A 217 1.33 -28.49 6.20
C SER A 217 1.54 -27.88 4.82
N ALA A 218 2.22 -26.73 4.71
CA ALA A 218 2.54 -26.09 3.45
C ALA A 218 3.47 -26.94 2.58
N LEU A 219 4.56 -27.46 3.17
CA LEU A 219 5.60 -28.24 2.49
C LEU A 219 5.15 -29.64 2.04
N LEU A 220 4.15 -30.23 2.71
CA LEU A 220 3.51 -31.48 2.28
C LEU A 220 2.72 -31.35 0.98
N ARG A 221 2.52 -30.13 0.47
CA ARG A 221 1.78 -29.91 -0.78
C ARG A 221 2.77 -29.62 -1.89
N ASP A 222 2.51 -30.26 -3.03
CA ASP A 222 3.38 -30.19 -4.18
C ASP A 222 3.50 -28.77 -4.75
N SER A 223 4.73 -28.26 -4.87
CA SER A 223 5.05 -26.94 -5.43
C SER A 223 5.56 -27.00 -6.88
N GLN A 224 4.93 -27.81 -7.74
CA GLN A 224 5.24 -27.80 -9.18
C GLN A 224 5.04 -26.41 -9.83
N TYR A 225 4.18 -25.58 -9.25
CA TYR A 225 3.90 -24.23 -9.73
C TYR A 225 4.15 -23.22 -8.63
N ALA A 226 4.98 -22.23 -8.93
CA ALA A 226 5.26 -21.16 -8.01
C ALA A 226 4.07 -20.16 -7.92
N PRO A 227 3.57 -19.87 -6.71
CA PRO A 227 2.43 -18.96 -6.52
C PRO A 227 2.74 -17.50 -6.81
N PHE A 228 4.02 -17.12 -6.84
CA PHE A 228 4.44 -15.75 -7.11
C PHE A 228 5.87 -15.70 -7.65
N GLY A 229 6.13 -14.82 -8.62
CA GLY A 229 7.47 -14.61 -9.15
C GLY A 229 7.68 -13.30 -9.90
N THR A 230 8.87 -13.14 -10.46
CA THR A 230 9.28 -11.96 -11.24
C THR A 230 8.40 -11.75 -12.47
N HIS A 231 7.89 -12.84 -13.05
CA HIS A 231 6.98 -12.84 -14.20
C HIS A 231 5.52 -12.53 -13.86
N THR A 232 5.13 -12.38 -12.58
CA THR A 232 3.74 -12.08 -12.21
C THR A 232 3.29 -10.80 -12.93
N ALA A 233 2.26 -10.87 -13.77
CA ALA A 233 1.91 -9.79 -14.70
C ALA A 233 1.14 -8.64 -14.02
N THR A 234 1.82 -7.84 -13.19
CA THR A 234 1.17 -6.80 -12.37
C THR A 234 0.86 -5.50 -13.09
N THR A 235 1.64 -5.17 -14.12
CA THR A 235 1.50 -3.94 -14.92
C THR A 235 1.24 -4.22 -16.39
N ALA A 236 1.20 -5.49 -16.80
CA ALA A 236 0.80 -5.86 -18.15
C ALA A 236 -0.64 -5.36 -18.39
N PRO A 237 -0.86 -4.50 -19.40
CA PRO A 237 -2.17 -3.93 -19.66
C PRO A 237 -3.24 -5.01 -19.82
N ASP A 238 -4.46 -4.72 -19.36
CA ASP A 238 -5.65 -5.56 -19.53
C ASP A 238 -5.68 -6.91 -18.79
N THR A 239 -4.68 -7.21 -17.96
CA THR A 239 -4.77 -8.37 -17.06
C THR A 239 -5.77 -8.10 -15.92
N PRO A 240 -6.49 -9.13 -15.42
CA PRO A 240 -7.35 -8.97 -14.24
C PRO A 240 -6.60 -8.37 -13.04
N THR A 241 -5.33 -8.73 -12.90
CA THR A 241 -4.40 -8.24 -11.89
C THR A 241 -4.13 -6.75 -12.02
N ALA A 242 -3.73 -6.28 -13.21
CA ALA A 242 -3.44 -4.88 -13.44
C ALA A 242 -4.69 -4.01 -13.24
N VAL A 243 -5.87 -4.49 -13.68
CA VAL A 243 -7.14 -3.79 -13.44
C VAL A 243 -7.43 -3.69 -11.95
N ALA A 244 -7.30 -4.77 -11.18
CA ALA A 244 -7.57 -4.76 -9.74
C ALA A 244 -6.62 -3.86 -8.95
N LEU A 245 -5.31 -3.88 -9.29
CA LEU A 245 -4.31 -3.00 -8.68
C LEU A 245 -4.53 -1.53 -9.04
N TYR A 246 -4.95 -1.26 -10.28
CA TYR A 246 -5.28 0.09 -10.71
C TYR A 246 -6.52 0.63 -9.98
N GLU A 247 -7.60 -0.15 -9.89
CA GLU A 247 -8.82 0.23 -9.16
C GLU A 247 -8.56 0.47 -7.66
N GLU A 248 -7.71 -0.36 -7.05
CA GLU A 248 -7.25 -0.17 -5.66
C GLU A 248 -6.55 1.18 -5.49
N LEU A 249 -5.57 1.46 -6.36
CA LEU A 249 -4.78 2.69 -6.31
C LEU A 249 -5.64 3.93 -6.52
N LEU A 250 -6.63 3.86 -7.40
CA LEU A 250 -7.63 4.91 -7.57
C LEU A 250 -8.45 5.13 -6.30
N GLY A 251 -8.91 4.06 -5.66
CA GLY A 251 -9.62 4.12 -4.39
C GLY A 251 -8.79 4.75 -3.26
N LYS A 252 -7.48 4.47 -3.19
CA LYS A 252 -6.56 5.15 -2.25
C LYS A 252 -6.44 6.64 -2.55
N ILE A 253 -6.31 7.02 -3.83
CA ILE A 253 -6.25 8.44 -4.25
C ILE A 253 -7.51 9.19 -3.83
N GLU A 254 -8.68 8.61 -4.07
CA GLU A 254 -9.97 9.19 -3.65
C GLU A 254 -10.06 9.31 -2.13
N SER A 255 -9.64 8.28 -1.39
CA SER A 255 -9.66 8.27 0.07
C SER A 255 -8.74 9.35 0.67
N SER A 256 -7.50 9.49 0.17
CA SER A 256 -6.58 10.53 0.63
C SER A 256 -7.08 11.93 0.27
N LYS A 257 -7.70 12.13 -0.90
CA LYS A 257 -8.32 13.41 -1.23
C LYS A 257 -9.42 13.78 -0.24
N LEU A 258 -10.33 12.85 0.03
CA LEU A 258 -11.43 13.08 0.96
C LEU A 258 -10.89 13.40 2.35
N ALA A 259 -9.88 12.66 2.83
CA ALA A 259 -9.24 12.93 4.11
C ALA A 259 -8.58 14.32 4.15
N ILE A 260 -7.89 14.76 3.09
CA ILE A 260 -7.34 16.12 2.99
C ILE A 260 -8.45 17.15 3.10
N GLN A 261 -9.54 16.98 2.34
CA GLN A 261 -10.66 17.91 2.33
C GLN A 261 -11.32 17.99 3.72
N THR A 262 -11.64 16.86 4.35
CA THR A 262 -12.22 16.79 5.69
C THR A 262 -11.34 17.49 6.72
N ASN A 263 -10.04 17.19 6.78
CA ASN A 263 -9.13 17.84 7.74
C ASN A 263 -9.01 19.36 7.48
N ARG A 264 -9.11 19.80 6.21
CA ARG A 264 -9.09 21.23 5.85
C ARG A 264 -10.38 21.93 6.24
N ASP A 265 -11.54 21.31 6.02
CA ASP A 265 -12.83 21.85 6.42
C ASP A 265 -12.93 21.95 7.95
N GLU A 266 -12.49 20.92 8.67
CA GLU A 266 -12.36 20.96 10.14
C GLU A 266 -11.44 22.09 10.60
N ARG A 267 -10.30 22.29 9.92
CA ARG A 267 -9.40 23.39 10.23
C ARG A 267 -10.06 24.75 9.96
N ARG A 268 -10.81 24.90 8.86
CA ARG A 268 -11.53 26.14 8.53
C ARG A 268 -12.57 26.46 9.60
N ASN A 269 -13.31 25.46 10.06
CA ASN A 269 -14.31 25.58 11.13
C ASN A 269 -13.67 25.96 12.47
N LEU A 270 -12.54 25.32 12.82
CA LEU A 270 -11.77 25.64 14.04
C LEU A 270 -11.32 27.11 14.05
N ILE A 271 -10.89 27.64 12.90
CA ILE A 271 -10.46 29.04 12.78
C ILE A 271 -11.66 29.99 12.84
N SER A 272 -12.84 29.63 12.29
CA SER A 272 -14.04 30.48 12.39
C SER A 272 -14.64 30.53 13.79
N GLU A 273 -14.70 29.41 14.52
CA GLU A 273 -15.37 29.34 15.82
C GLU A 273 -14.54 29.96 16.96
N SER A 274 -13.22 30.04 16.79
CA SER A 274 -12.29 30.45 17.85
C SER A 274 -12.00 31.96 17.93
N MET A 275 -12.76 32.81 17.22
CA MET A 275 -12.56 34.28 17.14
C MET A 275 -11.08 34.70 17.05
N GLY A 276 -10.29 33.98 16.24
CA GLY A 276 -8.87 34.29 16.00
C GLY A 276 -7.85 33.70 16.99
N SER A 277 -8.24 32.82 17.93
CA SER A 277 -7.29 32.06 18.76
C SER A 277 -7.61 30.55 18.80
N PRO A 278 -7.39 29.82 17.70
CA PRO A 278 -7.68 28.39 17.62
C PRO A 278 -6.84 27.59 18.63
N ASN A 279 -7.36 26.43 19.05
CA ASN A 279 -6.59 25.47 19.82
C ASN A 279 -5.41 24.98 18.98
N LYS A 280 -4.22 25.56 19.22
CA LYS A 280 -3.01 25.32 18.44
C LYS A 280 -2.61 23.85 18.39
N SER A 281 -2.92 23.08 19.43
CA SER A 281 -2.63 21.64 19.46
C SER A 281 -3.49 20.89 18.43
N VAL A 282 -4.80 21.19 18.37
CA VAL A 282 -5.72 20.59 17.40
C VAL A 282 -5.37 21.05 15.98
N GLU A 283 -5.11 22.34 15.77
CA GLU A 283 -4.70 22.84 14.46
C GLU A 283 -3.41 22.16 13.95
N ASN A 284 -2.43 21.96 14.84
CA ASN A 284 -1.18 21.27 14.49
C ASN A 284 -1.42 19.81 14.09
N ILE A 285 -2.31 19.09 14.78
CA ILE A 285 -2.67 17.71 14.42
C ILE A 285 -3.29 17.66 13.02
N LEU A 286 -4.28 18.53 12.75
CA LEU A 286 -4.92 18.61 11.42
C LEU A 286 -3.90 18.93 10.32
N LEU A 287 -2.96 19.84 10.60
CA LEU A 287 -1.86 20.17 9.69
C LEU A 287 -0.90 19.02 9.42
N ILE A 288 -0.60 18.20 10.43
CA ILE A 288 0.22 17.00 10.29
C ILE A 288 -0.51 15.98 9.41
N ASN A 289 -1.80 15.72 9.69
CA ASN A 289 -2.63 14.80 8.90
C ASN A 289 -2.70 15.22 7.43
N ILE A 290 -2.97 16.51 7.15
CA ILE A 290 -2.99 17.03 5.77
C ILE A 290 -1.66 16.80 5.06
N LYS A 291 -0.53 17.09 5.72
CA LYS A 291 0.80 16.91 5.13
C LYS A 291 1.12 15.45 4.86
N GLU A 292 0.66 14.56 5.72
CA GLU A 292 0.81 13.12 5.56
C GLU A 292 0.00 12.61 4.36
N GLU A 293 -1.27 12.98 4.26
CA GLU A 293 -2.10 12.60 3.11
C GLU A 293 -1.61 13.22 1.79
N GLU A 294 -1.08 14.45 1.80
CA GLU A 294 -0.40 15.04 0.64
C GLU A 294 0.88 14.29 0.24
N ARG A 295 1.56 13.62 1.18
CA ARG A 295 2.68 12.73 0.88
C ARG A 295 2.17 11.42 0.28
N ASN A 296 1.13 10.83 0.85
CA ASN A 296 0.48 9.61 0.33
C ASN A 296 0.03 9.82 -1.12
N LEU A 297 -0.69 10.91 -1.39
CA LEU A 297 -1.18 11.24 -2.73
C LEU A 297 -0.05 11.34 -3.77
N ARG A 298 1.10 11.93 -3.40
CA ARG A 298 2.27 11.98 -4.27
C ARG A 298 2.84 10.60 -4.58
N ASN A 299 2.92 9.73 -3.57
CA ASN A 299 3.38 8.35 -3.75
C ASN A 299 2.41 7.58 -4.66
N PHE A 300 1.10 7.78 -4.49
CA PHE A 300 0.07 7.13 -5.31
C PHE A 300 0.10 7.60 -6.76
N HIS A 301 0.29 8.90 -6.99
CA HIS A 301 0.49 9.45 -8.33
C HIS A 301 1.76 8.95 -8.99
N ALA A 302 2.84 8.74 -8.22
CA ALA A 302 4.06 8.13 -8.75
C ALA A 302 3.82 6.67 -9.15
N ALA A 303 3.09 5.90 -8.33
CA ALA A 303 2.71 4.52 -8.63
C ALA A 303 1.81 4.40 -9.86
N LEU A 304 0.93 5.38 -10.13
CA LEU A 304 0.09 5.37 -11.35
C LEU A 304 0.92 5.34 -12.64
N LYS A 305 2.15 5.88 -12.63
CA LYS A 305 3.03 5.86 -13.80
C LYS A 305 3.44 4.45 -14.23
N SER A 306 3.37 3.46 -13.35
CA SER A 306 3.64 2.06 -13.73
C SER A 306 2.53 1.44 -14.57
N PHE A 307 1.40 2.12 -14.74
CA PHE A 307 0.26 1.73 -15.54
C PHE A 307 0.07 2.67 -16.74
N ASP A 308 1.15 3.07 -17.41
CA ASP A 308 1.06 3.88 -18.64
C ASP A 308 1.36 3.00 -19.88
N PRO A 309 0.38 2.75 -20.78
CA PRO A 309 -1.01 3.21 -20.73
C PRO A 309 -1.87 2.46 -19.71
N PRO A 310 -2.97 3.06 -19.21
CA PRO A 310 -3.85 2.42 -18.24
C PRO A 310 -4.54 1.19 -18.84
N PRO A 311 -5.01 0.24 -17.99
CA PRO A 311 -5.83 -0.88 -18.47
C PRO A 311 -7.04 -0.36 -19.25
N LYS A 312 -7.31 -0.91 -20.45
CA LYS A 312 -8.37 -0.43 -21.38
C LYS A 312 -9.77 -0.44 -20.79
N LYS A 313 -10.03 -1.33 -19.83
CA LYS A 313 -11.32 -1.39 -19.11
C LYS A 313 -11.53 -0.17 -18.20
N CYS A 314 -10.47 0.54 -17.83
CA CYS A 314 -10.53 1.73 -17.01
C CYS A 314 -10.56 2.97 -17.91
N LYS A 315 -11.70 3.67 -17.91
CA LYS A 315 -11.89 4.92 -18.69
C LYS A 315 -11.02 6.07 -18.18
N MET A 316 -10.62 6.03 -16.90
CA MET A 316 -9.91 7.13 -16.27
C MET A 316 -8.42 7.08 -16.58
N VAL A 317 -7.94 8.09 -17.32
CA VAL A 317 -6.53 8.21 -17.71
C VAL A 317 -5.70 8.79 -16.54
N PRO A 318 -4.55 8.20 -16.18
CA PRO A 318 -3.73 8.68 -15.06
C PRO A 318 -3.36 10.15 -15.16
N SER A 319 -2.95 10.62 -16.34
CA SER A 319 -2.54 12.01 -16.58
C SER A 319 -3.70 12.98 -16.41
N GLN A 320 -4.92 12.61 -16.84
CA GLN A 320 -6.14 13.37 -16.60
C GLN A 320 -6.43 13.48 -15.11
N LEU A 321 -6.43 12.37 -14.39
CA LEU A 321 -6.68 12.37 -12.95
C LEU A 321 -5.65 13.21 -12.20
N ILE A 322 -4.35 13.05 -12.51
CA ILE A 322 -3.30 13.83 -11.87
C ILE A 322 -3.51 15.33 -12.13
N TYR A 323 -3.82 15.72 -13.37
CA TYR A 323 -4.08 17.12 -13.71
C TYR A 323 -5.32 17.67 -12.99
N GLU A 324 -6.42 16.93 -12.95
CA GLU A 324 -7.63 17.30 -12.22
C GLU A 324 -7.33 17.51 -10.73
N ASN A 325 -6.55 16.62 -10.12
CA ASN A 325 -6.13 16.75 -8.72
C ASN A 325 -5.29 18.02 -8.49
N LEU A 326 -4.37 18.32 -9.40
CA LEU A 326 -3.54 19.53 -9.31
C LEU A 326 -4.39 20.80 -9.47
N ARG A 327 -5.36 20.78 -10.40
CA ARG A 327 -6.34 21.85 -10.60
C ARG A 327 -7.17 22.09 -9.34
N ASP A 328 -7.71 21.03 -8.74
CA ASP A 328 -8.57 21.15 -7.57
C ASP A 328 -7.78 21.75 -6.39
N LEU A 329 -6.54 21.29 -6.18
CA LEU A 329 -5.62 21.87 -5.18
C LEU A 329 -5.31 23.35 -5.45
N TYR A 330 -5.25 23.77 -6.71
CA TYR A 330 -5.06 25.17 -7.06
C TYR A 330 -6.31 26.01 -6.75
N ARG A 331 -7.49 25.55 -7.18
CA ARG A 331 -8.75 26.26 -6.94
C ARG A 331 -9.02 26.45 -5.45
N GLU A 332 -8.81 25.41 -4.67
CA GLU A 332 -8.98 25.46 -3.22
C GLU A 332 -8.01 26.46 -2.57
N ALA A 333 -6.75 26.50 -3.00
CA ALA A 333 -5.79 27.48 -2.50
C ALA A 333 -6.13 28.93 -2.91
N GLU A 334 -6.76 29.11 -4.08
CA GLU A 334 -7.25 30.41 -4.55
C GLU A 334 -8.46 30.89 -3.76
N GLU A 335 -9.39 29.98 -3.46
CA GLU A 335 -10.55 30.22 -2.59
C GLU A 335 -10.12 30.56 -1.15
N ASP A 336 -9.19 29.80 -0.56
CA ASP A 336 -8.61 30.08 0.76
C ASP A 336 -7.97 31.49 0.80
N GLU A 337 -7.21 31.88 -0.22
CA GLU A 337 -6.61 33.23 -0.27
C GLU A 337 -7.68 34.33 -0.34
N LYS A 338 -8.73 34.11 -1.15
CA LYS A 338 -9.86 35.04 -1.32
C LYS A 338 -10.66 35.18 -0.03
N GLU A 339 -10.91 34.08 0.66
CA GLU A 339 -11.61 34.06 1.95
C GLU A 339 -10.80 34.84 3.00
N MET A 340 -9.51 34.54 3.16
CA MET A 340 -8.65 35.22 4.15
C MET A 340 -8.50 36.72 3.87
N LYS A 341 -8.43 37.14 2.61
CA LYS A 341 -8.47 38.57 2.24
C LYS A 341 -9.78 39.24 2.64
N THR A 342 -10.89 38.51 2.50
CA THR A 342 -12.22 39.03 2.86
C THR A 342 -12.33 39.18 4.38
N ARG A 343 -11.88 38.18 5.14
CA ARG A 343 -11.82 38.24 6.62
C ARG A 343 -10.91 39.36 7.11
N LEU A 344 -9.74 39.56 6.49
CA LEU A 344 -8.81 40.63 6.86
C LEU A 344 -9.42 42.02 6.70
N LYS A 345 -10.29 42.22 5.70
CA LYS A 345 -11.02 43.48 5.52
C LYS A 345 -12.09 43.72 6.59
N ALA A 346 -12.62 42.64 7.18
CA ALA A 346 -13.68 42.68 8.18
C ALA A 346 -13.15 42.54 9.62
N SER A 347 -11.84 42.37 9.80
CA SER A 347 -11.25 42.01 11.10
C SER A 347 -11.01 43.21 12.02
N THR A 348 -11.05 42.94 13.33
CA THR A 348 -10.60 43.88 14.35
C THR A 348 -9.07 43.92 14.46
N ARG A 349 -8.52 44.99 15.09
CA ARG A 349 -7.05 45.10 15.36
C ARG A 349 -6.49 43.90 16.13
N SER A 350 -7.28 43.27 16.99
CA SER A 350 -6.86 42.09 17.77
C SER A 350 -6.74 40.82 16.92
N GLU A 351 -7.51 40.71 15.84
CA GLU A 351 -7.56 39.52 14.97
C GLU A 351 -6.62 39.62 13.75
N GLU A 352 -6.26 40.85 13.35
CA GLU A 352 -5.49 41.16 12.14
C GLU A 352 -4.17 40.38 12.06
N LYS A 353 -3.49 40.19 13.20
CA LYS A 353 -2.21 39.46 13.27
C LYS A 353 -2.36 37.98 12.89
N GLU A 354 -3.39 37.32 13.40
CA GLU A 354 -3.59 35.88 13.14
C GLU A 354 -4.14 35.66 11.73
N ILE A 355 -5.07 36.50 11.27
CA ILE A 355 -5.61 36.43 9.90
C ILE A 355 -4.50 36.68 8.87
N THR A 356 -3.59 37.64 9.13
CA THR A 356 -2.43 37.89 8.26
C THR A 356 -1.52 36.66 8.16
N LYS A 357 -1.30 35.96 9.27
CA LYS A 357 -0.52 34.71 9.28
C LYS A 357 -1.17 33.62 8.43
N HIS A 358 -2.49 33.41 8.56
CA HIS A 358 -3.21 32.47 7.70
C HIS A 358 -3.22 32.88 6.23
N LEU A 359 -3.34 34.18 5.93
CA LEU A 359 -3.26 34.70 4.56
C LEU A 359 -1.89 34.43 3.92
N VAL A 360 -0.79 34.59 4.69
CA VAL A 360 0.56 34.24 4.21
C VAL A 360 0.66 32.75 3.92
N GLU A 361 0.06 31.89 4.75
CA GLU A 361 0.05 30.45 4.53
C GLU A 361 -0.76 30.07 3.27
N ALA A 362 -1.95 30.64 3.09
CA ALA A 362 -2.79 30.45 1.91
C ALA A 362 -2.05 30.85 0.62
N ARG A 363 -1.37 32.01 0.63
CA ARG A 363 -0.52 32.46 -0.50
C ARG A 363 0.60 31.48 -0.81
N LYS A 364 1.29 30.96 0.22
CA LYS A 364 2.34 29.94 0.01
C LYS A 364 1.79 28.70 -0.67
N ARG A 365 0.58 28.25 -0.29
CA ARG A 365 -0.08 27.12 -0.95
C ARG A 365 -0.44 27.42 -2.39
N LEU A 366 -1.02 28.58 -2.67
CA LEU A 366 -1.38 29.00 -4.02
C LEU A 366 -0.17 29.05 -4.96
N VAL A 367 0.97 29.57 -4.48
CA VAL A 367 2.22 29.56 -5.24
C VAL A 367 2.71 28.13 -5.49
N LYS A 368 2.65 27.27 -4.47
CA LYS A 368 3.09 25.86 -4.58
C LYS A 368 2.20 25.05 -5.52
N SER A 369 0.88 25.21 -5.47
CA SER A 369 -0.06 24.52 -6.37
C SER A 369 0.08 25.03 -7.81
N SER A 370 0.23 26.34 -7.99
CA SER A 370 0.53 26.96 -9.29
C SER A 370 1.80 26.37 -9.92
N ALA A 371 2.89 26.27 -9.13
CA ALA A 371 4.15 25.68 -9.59
C ALA A 371 3.98 24.23 -10.07
N LYS A 372 3.19 23.41 -9.35
CA LYS A 372 2.93 22.01 -9.74
C LYS A 372 2.14 21.89 -11.04
N ILE A 373 1.14 22.76 -11.27
CA ILE A 373 0.40 22.79 -12.54
C ILE A 373 1.35 23.14 -13.70
N VAL A 374 2.23 24.13 -13.49
CA VAL A 374 3.22 24.54 -14.50
C VAL A 374 4.21 23.41 -14.77
N GLU A 375 4.70 22.73 -13.73
CA GLU A 375 5.61 21.59 -13.84
C GLU A 375 4.99 20.41 -14.59
N PHE A 376 3.69 20.15 -14.40
CA PHE A 376 2.96 19.12 -15.13
C PHE A 376 2.93 19.41 -16.64
N GLY A 377 2.82 20.68 -17.04
CA GLY A 377 2.83 21.09 -18.43
C GLY A 377 1.43 21.26 -19.01
N PHE A 378 1.24 20.89 -20.29
CA PHE A 378 -0.04 21.09 -20.97
C PHE A 378 -1.15 20.20 -20.39
N PRO A 379 -2.37 20.73 -20.23
CA PRO A 379 -3.51 19.92 -19.83
C PRO A 379 -3.75 18.77 -20.84
N PRO A 380 -4.14 17.58 -20.37
CA PRO A 380 -4.60 16.50 -21.25
C PRO A 380 -5.76 16.96 -22.13
N ARG A 381 -5.86 16.40 -23.35
CA ARG A 381 -6.78 16.89 -24.41
C ARG A 381 -8.27 16.89 -24.01
N ASP A 382 -8.65 16.01 -23.08
CA ASP A 382 -10.03 15.82 -22.66
C ASP A 382 -10.39 16.60 -21.36
N CYS A 383 -9.48 17.43 -20.84
CA CYS A 383 -9.78 18.31 -19.70
C CYS A 383 -10.47 19.61 -20.16
N GLU A 384 -11.77 19.73 -19.87
CA GLU A 384 -12.65 20.84 -20.31
C GLU A 384 -12.25 22.26 -19.81
N LEU A 385 -11.43 22.38 -18.76
CA LEU A 385 -11.15 23.68 -18.12
C LEU A 385 -9.65 23.91 -17.92
N GLN A 386 -9.10 24.84 -18.71
CA GLN A 386 -7.76 25.39 -18.53
C GLN A 386 -7.72 26.28 -17.29
N VAL A 387 -6.92 25.91 -16.29
CA VAL A 387 -6.57 26.84 -15.21
C VAL A 387 -5.52 27.78 -15.79
N VAL A 388 -5.74 29.09 -15.71
CA VAL A 388 -4.65 30.06 -15.91
C VAL A 388 -3.93 30.18 -14.57
N PRO A 389 -2.73 29.63 -14.39
CA PRO A 389 -2.06 29.65 -13.09
C PRO A 389 -1.82 31.11 -12.66
N TYR A 390 -2.02 31.38 -11.37
CA TYR A 390 -1.73 32.67 -10.75
C TYR A 390 -0.40 33.24 -11.27
N ARG A 391 -0.39 34.50 -11.71
CA ARG A 391 0.83 35.19 -12.17
C ARG A 391 1.89 35.10 -11.07
N VAL A 392 2.83 34.17 -11.20
CA VAL A 392 4.02 34.14 -10.36
C VAL A 392 4.80 35.41 -10.64
N LEU A 393 4.74 36.39 -9.75
CA LEU A 393 5.41 37.70 -9.87
C LEU A 393 6.95 37.63 -9.85
N SER A 394 7.55 36.47 -10.15
CA SER A 394 8.97 36.32 -10.46
C SER A 394 9.23 35.65 -11.82
N PHE A 395 8.27 35.76 -12.74
CA PHE A 395 8.31 35.32 -14.15
C PHE A 395 9.60 35.70 -14.92
N LYS A 396 10.40 36.66 -14.45
CA LYS A 396 11.68 37.04 -15.07
C LYS A 396 12.84 36.04 -14.88
N ASN A 397 12.82 35.19 -13.83
CA ASN A 397 13.95 34.28 -13.57
C ASN A 397 13.74 32.86 -14.12
N ALA A 398 12.51 32.35 -14.18
CA ALA A 398 12.22 31.02 -14.74
C ALA A 398 12.30 30.98 -16.28
N LEU A 399 12.00 32.09 -16.95
CA LEU A 399 12.05 32.21 -18.42
C LEU A 399 13.47 32.30 -18.99
N ARG A 400 14.50 32.58 -18.19
CA ARG A 400 15.88 32.64 -18.69
C ARG A 400 16.43 31.26 -19.10
N HIS A 401 15.88 30.17 -18.56
CA HIS A 401 16.29 28.81 -18.94
C HIS A 401 15.35 28.12 -19.95
N SER A 402 14.14 28.64 -20.20
CA SER A 402 13.17 28.09 -21.16
C SER A 402 12.93 28.99 -22.40
N GLY A 403 13.63 30.12 -22.48
CA GLY A 403 13.42 31.21 -23.44
C GLY A 403 13.69 30.92 -24.92
N GLN A 404 14.16 29.72 -25.30
CA GLN A 404 14.40 29.39 -26.72
C GLN A 404 13.16 28.79 -27.44
N ARG A 405 12.12 28.33 -26.73
CA ARG A 405 10.96 27.64 -27.35
C ARG A 405 9.63 28.38 -27.32
N PHE A 406 9.52 29.49 -26.59
CA PHE A 406 8.24 30.20 -26.40
C PHE A 406 7.87 31.20 -27.52
N ARG A 407 8.78 31.55 -28.43
CA ARG A 407 8.55 32.63 -29.40
C ARG A 407 7.78 32.24 -30.67
N ASN A 408 7.54 30.95 -30.93
CA ASN A 408 6.95 30.49 -32.20
C ASN A 408 5.47 30.06 -32.14
N MET A 409 4.76 30.21 -31.00
CA MET A 409 3.41 29.62 -30.86
C MET A 409 2.23 30.61 -30.76
N PHE A 410 2.49 31.92 -30.81
CA PHE A 410 1.44 32.95 -30.86
C PHE A 410 1.55 33.82 -32.11
N VAL A 411 1.44 33.22 -33.29
CA VAL A 411 1.04 33.95 -34.51
C VAL A 411 0.07 33.09 -35.32
N LYS A 412 -1.16 33.58 -35.42
CA LYS A 412 -2.26 33.25 -36.36
C LYS A 412 -3.10 31.98 -36.10
N ALA A 413 -4.24 32.19 -35.43
CA ALA A 413 -5.51 31.64 -35.91
C ALA A 413 -6.24 32.77 -36.70
N PRO A 414 -6.73 32.53 -37.94
CA PRO A 414 -7.43 33.54 -38.71
C PRO A 414 -8.87 33.72 -38.21
N VAL A 415 -9.25 34.97 -37.97
CA VAL A 415 -10.62 35.41 -37.75
C VAL A 415 -11.42 35.15 -39.03
N ARG A 416 -12.34 34.18 -39.03
CA ARG A 416 -13.40 34.11 -40.04
C ARG A 416 -14.38 35.24 -39.75
N ARG A 417 -14.43 36.24 -40.65
CA ARG A 417 -15.51 37.22 -40.71
C ARG A 417 -16.71 36.58 -41.41
N GLU A 418 -17.88 36.73 -40.78
CA GLU A 418 -19.19 36.49 -41.39
C GLU A 418 -19.37 37.36 -42.65
N ARG A 419 -19.85 36.72 -43.71
CA ARG A 419 -20.90 37.22 -44.61
C ARG A 419 -21.65 36.04 -45.19
#